data_AF-A0A971MUH9-F1
#
_entry.id   AF-A0A971MUH9-F1
#
_cell.length_a   1.000
_cell.length_b   1.000
_cell.length_c   1.000
_cell.angle_alpha   90.00
_cell.angle_beta   90.00
_cell.angle_gamma   90.00
#
_symmetry.space_group_name_H-M   'P 1'
#
loop_
_entity.id
_entity.type
_entity.pdbx_description
1 polymer ?
#
loop_
_entity_poly.entity_id
_entity_poly.type
_entity_poly.pdbx_seq_one_letter_code
_entity_poly.pdbx_strand_id
1 'polypeptide(L)'
;MDLMRKILFKIEEIFPAGNLLIHGVPIDGYDMALIADHCQLLYEAGLINAYKPHRGGQGAKVLFYSVGNLTNSGYDFLDKIREDTIWNNTKDI
;
A
#
# COMPACT_ATOMS: atom_id res chain seq x y z
N MET A 1 6.04 -0.68 -11.33
CA MET A 1 6.37 -1.21 -9.98
C MET A 1 6.49 -0.13 -8.90
N ASP A 2 6.60 1.16 -9.24
CA ASP A 2 6.73 2.25 -8.28
C ASP A 2 5.48 2.51 -7.41
N LEU A 3 4.28 2.25 -7.93
CA LEU A 3 3.03 2.49 -7.20
C LEU A 3 2.89 1.63 -5.93
N MET A 4 3.22 0.33 -6.00
CA MET A 4 3.15 -0.56 -4.82
C MET A 4 4.04 -0.06 -3.69
N ARG A 5 5.26 0.37 -4.02
CA ARG A 5 6.19 0.99 -3.08
C ARG A 5 5.58 2.24 -2.45
N LYS A 6 5.04 3.15 -3.26
CA LYS A 6 4.35 4.37 -2.77
C LYS A 6 3.19 4.06 -1.83
N ILE A 7 2.39 3.04 -2.13
CA ILE A 7 1.28 2.59 -1.27
C ILE A 7 1.79 2.13 0.09
N LEU A 8 2.82 1.28 0.13
CA LEU A 8 3.36 0.77 1.39
C LEU A 8 3.93 1.88 2.27
N PHE A 9 4.71 2.81 1.70
CA PHE A 9 5.18 3.99 2.44
C PHE A 9 4.04 4.86 2.93
N LYS A 10 3.00 5.05 2.10
CA LYS A 10 1.87 5.88 2.49
C LYS A 10 1.08 5.27 3.63
N ILE A 11 0.89 3.94 3.61
CA ILE A 11 0.26 3.21 4.72
C ILE A 11 1.10 3.39 5.99
N GLU A 12 2.40 3.14 5.94
CA GLU A 12 3.30 3.33 7.11
C GLU A 12 3.20 4.75 7.71
N GLU A 13 3.13 5.78 6.87
CA GLU A 13 3.04 7.18 7.28
C GLU A 13 1.71 7.51 7.98
N ILE A 14 0.58 7.03 7.43
CA ILE A 14 -0.75 7.47 7.87
C ILE A 14 -1.46 6.48 8.81
N PHE A 15 -0.94 5.27 8.99
CA PHE A 15 -1.62 4.24 9.79
C PHE A 15 -1.43 4.51 11.29
N PRO A 16 -2.49 4.90 12.02
CA PRO A 16 -2.36 5.27 13.42
C PRO A 16 -2.24 4.03 14.31
N ALA A 17 -1.42 4.13 15.36
CA ALA A 17 -1.26 3.06 16.35
C ALA A 17 -2.59 2.72 17.03
N GLY A 18 -2.87 1.41 17.19
CA GLY A 18 -4.08 0.90 17.83
C GLY A 18 -5.30 0.77 16.91
N ASN A 19 -5.23 1.24 15.66
CA ASN A 19 -6.31 1.01 14.69
C ASN A 19 -6.20 -0.37 14.05
N LEU A 20 -7.35 -0.93 13.67
CA LEU A 20 -7.41 -2.17 12.88
C LEU A 20 -7.35 -1.89 11.38
N LEU A 21 -7.91 -0.77 10.94
CA LEU A 21 -8.05 -0.40 9.54
C LEU A 21 -7.97 1.12 9.36
N ILE A 22 -7.58 1.55 8.17
CA ILE A 22 -7.73 2.92 7.67
C ILE A 22 -8.61 2.93 6.42
N HIS A 23 -9.26 4.06 6.16
CA HIS A 23 -10.13 4.24 5.00
C HIS A 23 -9.34 4.89 3.85
N GLY A 24 -9.17 4.13 2.77
CA GLY A 24 -8.40 4.58 1.61
C GLY A 24 -6.90 4.79 1.90
N VAL A 25 -6.14 4.97 0.82
CA VAL A 25 -4.72 5.35 0.86
C VAL A 25 -4.52 6.39 -0.24
N PRO A 26 -4.58 7.70 0.05
CA PRO A 26 -4.50 8.73 -0.98
C PRO A 26 -3.06 8.83 -1.51
N ILE A 27 -2.90 8.75 -2.83
CA ILE A 27 -1.62 8.94 -3.53
C ILE A 27 -1.84 9.86 -4.70
N ASP A 28 -1.08 10.95 -4.73
CA ASP A 28 -1.19 11.97 -5.77
C ASP A 28 -0.87 11.39 -7.15
N GLY A 29 -1.71 11.75 -8.13
CA GLY A 29 -1.55 11.31 -9.53
C GLY A 29 -2.08 9.90 -9.83
N TYR A 30 -2.70 9.21 -8.87
CA TYR A 30 -3.29 7.89 -9.08
C TYR A 30 -4.79 7.86 -8.76
N ASP A 31 -5.54 7.11 -9.57
CA ASP A 31 -6.97 6.89 -9.36
C ASP A 31 -7.22 5.92 -8.20
N MET A 32 -8.31 6.15 -7.45
CA MET A 32 -8.68 5.35 -6.28
C MET A 32 -8.88 3.87 -6.62
N ALA A 33 -9.52 3.55 -7.74
CA ALA A 33 -9.76 2.16 -8.13
C ALA A 33 -8.44 1.46 -8.47
N LEU A 34 -7.52 2.16 -9.13
CA LEU A 34 -6.18 1.64 -9.42
C LEU A 34 -5.39 1.37 -8.13
N ILE A 35 -5.46 2.27 -7.15
CA ILE A 35 -4.82 2.07 -5.84
C ILE A 35 -5.46 0.88 -5.12
N ALA A 36 -6.79 0.76 -5.14
CA ALA A 36 -7.51 -0.36 -4.53
C ALA A 36 -7.09 -1.72 -5.11
N ASP A 37 -6.96 -1.83 -6.43
CA ASP A 37 -6.48 -3.05 -7.09
C ASP A 37 -5.05 -3.40 -6.65
N HIS A 38 -4.17 -2.41 -6.49
CA HIS A 38 -2.81 -2.65 -5.98
C HIS A 38 -2.81 -3.03 -4.50
N CYS A 39 -3.70 -2.46 -3.68
CA CYS A 39 -3.87 -2.90 -2.29
C CYS A 39 -4.32 -4.36 -2.22
N GLN A 40 -5.14 -4.83 -3.16
CA GLN A 40 -5.49 -6.25 -3.26
C GLN A 40 -4.24 -7.11 -3.48
N LEU A 41 -3.39 -6.74 -4.44
CA LEU A 41 -2.14 -7.48 -4.72
C LEU A 41 -1.19 -7.48 -3.51
N LEU A 42 -1.07 -6.36 -2.80
CA LEU A 42 -0.26 -6.26 -1.58
C LEU A 42 -0.79 -7.15 -0.46
N TYR A 43 -2.11 -7.28 -0.34
CA TYR A 43 -2.75 -8.17 0.62
C TYR A 43 -2.52 -9.63 0.24
N GLU A 44 -2.69 -9.99 -1.02
CA GLU A 44 -2.43 -11.34 -1.55
C GLU A 44 -0.94 -11.74 -1.38
N ALA A 45 -0.02 -10.78 -1.51
CA ALA A 45 1.40 -10.96 -1.22
C ALA A 45 1.73 -11.03 0.28
N GLY A 46 0.75 -10.81 1.16
CA GLY A 46 0.94 -10.81 2.61
C GLY A 46 1.74 -9.61 3.14
N LEU A 47 1.82 -8.51 2.40
CA LEU A 47 2.54 -7.29 2.80
C LEU A 47 1.68 -6.35 3.65
N ILE A 48 0.36 -6.41 3.50
CA ILE A 48 -0.62 -5.75 4.37
C ILE A 48 -1.55 -6.79 5.00
N ASN A 49 -2.02 -6.53 6.21
CA ASN A 49 -2.74 -7.54 7.00
C ASN A 49 -4.24 -7.65 6.66
N ALA A 50 -4.80 -6.68 5.93
CA ALA A 50 -6.20 -6.69 5.50
C ALA A 50 -6.42 -5.81 4.25
N TYR A 51 -7.32 -6.26 3.40
CA TYR A 51 -7.93 -5.47 2.32
C TYR A 51 -9.44 -5.71 2.32
N LYS A 52 -10.22 -4.63 2.45
CA LYS A 52 -11.69 -4.66 2.51
C LYS A 52 -12.29 -3.71 1.48
N PRO A 53 -12.48 -4.14 0.23
CA PRO A 53 -13.16 -3.33 -0.77
C PRO A 53 -14.67 -3.34 -0.52
N HIS A 54 -15.30 -2.17 -0.67
CA HIS A 54 -16.74 -2.07 -0.79
C HIS A 54 -17.09 -1.84 -2.26
N ARG A 55 -17.77 -2.82 -2.86
CA ARG A 55 -18.11 -2.84 -4.29
C ARG A 55 -19.60 -2.59 -4.49
N GLY A 56 -19.95 -1.87 -5.55
CA GLY A 56 -21.35 -1.59 -5.87
C GLY A 56 -21.57 -1.11 -7.30
N GLY A 57 -22.84 -0.89 -7.65
CA GLY A 57 -23.26 -0.44 -8.99
C GLY A 57 -23.12 -1.49 -10.09
N GLN A 58 -23.36 -1.08 -11.34
CA GLN A 58 -23.14 -1.96 -12.49
C GLN A 58 -21.65 -2.25 -12.67
N GLY A 59 -21.30 -3.55 -12.73
CA GLY A 59 -19.93 -4.02 -12.89
C GLY A 59 -19.11 -4.16 -11.60
N ALA A 60 -19.76 -4.11 -10.41
CA ALA A 60 -19.11 -4.36 -9.11
C ALA A 60 -17.82 -3.54 -8.88
N LYS A 61 -17.89 -2.25 -9.24
CA LYS A 61 -16.78 -1.30 -9.11
C LYS A 61 -16.49 -1.04 -7.63
N VAL A 62 -15.22 -0.82 -7.30
CA VAL A 62 -14.82 -0.36 -5.96
C VAL A 62 -15.33 1.05 -5.78
N LEU A 63 -16.17 1.26 -4.75
CA LEU A 63 -16.69 2.58 -4.38
C LEU A 63 -15.80 3.23 -3.32
N PHE A 64 -15.34 2.42 -2.37
CA PHE A 64 -14.34 2.77 -1.36
C PHE A 64 -13.71 1.48 -0.82
N TYR A 65 -12.60 1.59 -0.11
CA TYR A 65 -11.93 0.45 0.50
C TYR A 65 -11.28 0.83 1.82
N SER A 66 -11.01 -0.19 2.62
CA SER A 66 -10.17 -0.07 3.80
C SER A 66 -8.99 -1.02 3.71
N VAL A 67 -7.85 -0.59 4.24
CA VAL A 67 -6.66 -1.43 4.37
C VAL A 67 -6.27 -1.52 5.84
N GLY A 68 -5.66 -2.63 6.20
CA GLY A 68 -5.01 -2.79 7.49
C GLY A 68 -3.52 -2.45 7.42
N ASN A 69 -2.84 -2.56 8.56
CA ASN A 69 -1.44 -2.17 8.67
C ASN A 69 -0.52 -3.12 7.88
N LEU A 70 0.73 -2.70 7.70
CA LEU A 70 1.80 -3.56 7.19
C LEU A 70 1.97 -4.80 8.08
N THR A 71 2.28 -5.93 7.45
CA THR A 71 2.75 -7.12 8.16
C THR A 71 4.26 -6.99 8.46
N ASN A 72 4.82 -7.92 9.25
CA ASN A 72 6.27 -7.99 9.45
C ASN A 72 7.01 -8.05 8.10
N SER A 73 6.53 -8.88 7.17
CA SER A 73 7.10 -8.96 5.82
C SER A 73 6.93 -7.68 5.02
N GLY A 74 5.85 -6.92 5.25
CA GLY A 74 5.66 -5.57 4.70
C GLY A 74 6.72 -4.58 5.17
N TYR A 75 7.02 -4.55 6.47
CA TYR A 75 8.10 -3.73 7.04
C TYR A 75 9.48 -4.16 6.51
N ASP A 76 9.80 -5.45 6.54
CA ASP A 76 11.07 -5.99 6.03
C ASP A 76 11.28 -5.64 4.55
N PHE A 77 10.20 -5.65 3.76
CA PHE A 77 10.24 -5.27 2.36
C PHE A 77 10.52 -3.78 2.19
N LEU A 78 9.87 -2.90 2.98
CA LEU A 78 10.16 -1.46 2.95
C LEU A 78 11.61 -1.14 3.29
N ASP A 79 12.17 -1.81 4.29
CA ASP A 79 13.56 -1.60 4.70
C ASP A 79 14.55 -1.98 3.60
N LYS A 80 14.33 -3.12 2.93
CA LYS A 80 15.13 -3.52 1.76
C LYS A 80 15.08 -2.48 0.64
N ILE A 81 13.89 -1.94 0.36
CA ILE A 81 13.75 -0.90 -0.67
C ILE A 81 14.51 0.37 -0.28
N ARG A 82 14.50 0.77 1.01
CA ARG A 82 15.27 1.92 1.50
C ARG A 82 16.77 1.70 1.30
N GLU A 83 17.27 0.53 1.66
CA GLU A 83 18.68 0.15 1.49
C GLU A 83 19.10 0.16 0.01
N ASP A 84 18.31 -0.45 -0.88
CA ASP A 84 18.57 -0.44 -2.32
C ASP A 84 18.62 0.99 -2.88
N THR A 85 17.74 1.87 -2.40
CA THR A 85 17.71 3.28 -2.83
C THR A 85 18.99 4.01 -2.40
N ILE A 86 19.44 3.80 -1.17
CA ILE A 86 20.67 4.42 -0.63
C ILE A 86 21.91 3.89 -1.37
N TRP A 87 21.96 2.57 -1.58
CA TRP A 87 23.09 1.92 -2.24
C TRP A 87 23.22 2.32 -3.71
N ASN A 88 22.11 2.45 -4.43
CA ASN A 88 22.12 2.94 -5.81
C ASN A 88 22.59 4.40 -5.87
N ASN A 89 22.12 5.27 -4.97
CA ASN A 89 22.55 6.67 -4.93
C ASN A 89 24.03 6.86 -4.57
N THR A 90 24.66 5.89 -3.88
CA THR A 90 26.06 5.98 -3.45
C THR A 90 27.03 5.52 -4.55
N LYS A 91 26.57 4.70 -5.49
CA LYS A 91 27.39 4.18 -6.61
C LYS A 91 27.56 5.15 -7.76
N ASP A 92 26.71 6.18 -7.84
CA ASP A 92 26.79 7.25 -8.84
C ASP A 92 27.65 8.45 -8.36
N ILE A 93 28.45 8.27 -7.30
CA ILE A 93 29.44 9.24 -6.77
C ILE A 93 30.84 8.66 -6.97
#